data_AF-A0A656HLN0-F1
#
_entry.id   AF-A0A656HLN0-F1
#
_cell.length_a   1.000
_cell.length_b   1.000
_cell.length_c   1.000
_cell.angle_alpha   90.00
_cell.angle_beta   90.00
_cell.angle_gamma   90.00
#
_symmetry.space_group_name_H-M   'P 1'
#
loop_
_entity.id
_entity.type
_entity.pdbx_description
1 polymer ?
#
loop_
_entity_poly.entity_id
_entity_poly.type
_entity_poly.pdbx_seq_one_letter_code
_entity_poly.pdbx_strand_id
1 'polypeptide(L)' 'MAIGHALQKGTLIYVYDQSGHQITSISAPGRYQEDGLKGFTPEAVHVQKGQLLYLYNERGQQTGICASPYLPAST' A
#
# COMPACT_ATOMS: atom_id res chain seq x y z
N MET A 1 -10.23 6.83 10.95
CA MET A 1 -11.19 5.80 10.50
C MET A 1 -10.43 4.50 10.36
N ALA A 2 -11.03 3.34 10.65
CA ALA A 2 -10.34 2.07 10.44
C ALA A 2 -10.38 1.69 8.96
N ILE A 3 -9.27 1.15 8.44
CA ILE A 3 -9.21 0.60 7.09
C ILE A 3 -9.98 -0.73 7.07
N GLY A 4 -11.00 -0.81 6.21
CA GLY A 4 -11.78 -2.02 5.95
C GLY A 4 -11.25 -2.82 4.76
N HIS A 5 -10.85 -2.12 3.69
CA HIS A 5 -10.31 -2.74 2.48
C HIS A 5 -9.24 -1.86 1.83
N ALA A 6 -8.26 -2.49 1.18
CA ALA A 6 -7.34 -1.84 0.26
C ALA A 6 -7.31 -2.63 -1.05
N LEU A 7 -7.48 -1.93 -2.19
CA LEU A 7 -7.54 -2.55 -3.52
C LEU A 7 -6.60 -1.81 -4.47
N GLN A 8 -5.74 -2.54 -5.16
CA GLN A 8 -4.90 -1.96 -6.20
C GLN A 8 -5.59 -2.04 -7.56
N LYS A 9 -5.62 -0.91 -8.28
CA LYS A 9 -6.05 -0.82 -9.67
C LYS A 9 -5.06 0.04 -10.44
N GLY A 10 -4.24 -0.62 -11.27
CA GLY A 10 -3.13 0.01 -11.96
C GLY A 10 -2.09 0.55 -10.97
N THR A 11 -1.78 1.84 -11.06
CA THR A 11 -0.77 2.53 -10.24
C THR A 11 -1.34 3.17 -8.98
N LEU A 12 -2.61 2.91 -8.66
CA LEU A 12 -3.30 3.46 -7.49
C LEU A 12 -3.80 2.33 -6.58
N ILE A 13 -3.69 2.57 -5.29
CA ILE A 13 -4.30 1.76 -4.24
C ILE A 13 -5.44 2.58 -3.64
N TYR A 14 -6.65 2.04 -3.71
CA TYR A 14 -7.86 2.63 -3.16
C TYR A 14 -8.09 2.05 -1.77
N VAL A 15 -8.27 2.92 -0.79
CA VAL A 15 -8.45 2.55 0.61
C VAL A 15 -9.89 2.87 0.99
N TYR A 16 -10.56 1.90 1.59
CA TYR A 16 -11.97 1.98 1.98
C TYR A 16 -12.12 1.75 3.48
N ASP A 17 -13.14 2.36 4.07
CA ASP A 17 -13.58 2.07 5.43
C ASP A 17 -14.32 0.72 5.49
N GLN A 18 -14.75 0.35 6.70
CA GLN A 18 -15.48 -0.90 6.94
C GLN A 18 -16.89 -0.93 6.34
N SER A 19 -17.44 0.23 5.97
CA SER A 19 -18.74 0.36 5.28
C SER A 19 -18.59 0.37 3.75
N GLY A 20 -17.35 0.31 3.23
CA GLY A 20 -17.05 0.34 1.81
C GLY A 20 -16.96 1.74 1.21
N HIS A 21 -16.94 2.80 2.03
CA HIS A 21 -16.69 4.16 1.54
C HIS A 21 -15.20 4.37 1.32
N GLN A 22 -14.83 4.96 0.17
CA GLN A 22 -13.46 5.32 -0.10
C GLN A 22 -12.99 6.43 0.84
N ILE A 23 -11.88 6.21 1.54
CA ILE A 23 -11.24 7.18 2.44
C ILE A 23 -10.18 7.98 1.68
N THR A 24 -9.32 7.29 0.92
CA THR A 24 -8.18 7.91 0.22
C THR A 24 -7.69 7.03 -0.92
N SER A 25 -6.70 7.52 -1.65
CA SER A 25 -5.95 6.74 -2.65
C SER A 25 -4.45 7.00 -2.50
N ILE A 26 -3.65 5.93 -2.58
CA ILE A 26 -2.19 5.97 -2.47
C ILE A 26 -1.59 5.66 -3.85
N SER A 27 -0.63 6.48 -4.29
CA SER A 27 0.12 6.21 -5.50
C SER A 27 1.17 5.11 -5.27
N ALA A 28 1.11 4.08 -6.10
CA ALA A 28 1.97 2.91 -6.09
C ALA A 28 2.38 2.51 -7.53
N PRO A 29 3.15 3.35 -8.24
CA PRO A 29 3.71 2.95 -9.53
C PRO A 29 4.70 1.81 -9.30
N GLY A 30 4.45 0.66 -9.94
CA GLY A 30 5.33 -0.49 -9.88
C GLY A 30 6.39 -0.46 -10.97
N ARG A 31 7.64 -0.69 -10.60
CA ARG A 31 8.76 -0.99 -11.52
C ARG A 31 9.07 -2.48 -11.55
N TYR A 32 8.86 -3.16 -10.43
CA TYR A 32 9.11 -4.59 -10.28
C TYR A 32 7.80 -5.36 -10.10
N GLN A 33 7.81 -6.65 -10.42
CA GLN A 33 6.68 -7.54 -10.21
C GLN A 33 6.22 -7.57 -8.75
N GLU A 34 7.15 -7.36 -7.82
CA GLU A 34 6.87 -7.32 -6.38
C GLU A 34 6.33 -5.98 -5.89
N ASP A 35 6.29 -4.94 -6.72
CA ASP A 35 5.78 -3.65 -6.28
C ASP A 35 4.25 -3.62 -6.16
N GLY A 36 3.77 -2.68 -5.35
CA GLY A 36 2.35 -2.46 -5.13
C GLY A 36 1.88 -2.85 -3.74
N LEU A 37 0.59 -3.13 -3.62
CA LEU A 37 -0.07 -3.46 -2.36
C LEU A 37 0.41 -4.83 -1.86
N LYS A 38 1.00 -4.86 -0.66
CA LYS A 38 1.37 -6.10 0.02
C LYS A 38 0.36 -6.54 1.06
N GLY A 39 -0.43 -5.62 1.60
CA GLY A 39 -1.48 -5.91 2.55
C GLY A 39 -1.89 -4.68 3.33
N PHE A 40 -2.80 -4.85 4.27
CA PHE A 40 -3.25 -3.79 5.16
C PHE A 40 -3.67 -4.36 6.52
N THR A 41 -3.67 -3.48 7.52
CA THR A 41 -4.28 -3.65 8.84
C THR A 41 -5.33 -2.55 9.02
N PRO A 42 -6.10 -2.54 10.12
CA PRO A 42 -7.03 -1.44 10.39
C PRO A 42 -6.38 -0.05 10.47
N GLU A 43 -5.06 0.03 10.65
CA GLU A 43 -4.31 1.27 10.89
C GLU A 43 -3.28 1.59 9.79
N ALA A 44 -2.89 0.61 8.97
CA ALA A 44 -1.84 0.80 7.97
C ALA A 44 -2.09 0.06 6.65
N VAL A 45 -1.70 0.67 5.55
CA VAL A 45 -1.53 0.04 4.23
C VAL A 45 -0.05 -0.15 3.97
N HIS A 46 0.35 -1.35 3.57
CA HIS A 46 1.74 -1.70 3.24
C HIS A 46 1.93 -1.72 1.74
N VAL A 47 2.81 -0.86 1.23
CA VAL A 47 3.07 -0.68 -0.20
C VAL A 47 4.54 -0.86 -0.50
N GLN A 48 4.86 -1.86 -1.31
CA GLN A 48 6.22 -2.08 -1.78
C GLN A 48 6.53 -1.18 -2.98
N LYS A 49 7.70 -0.51 -2.92
CA LYS A 49 8.29 0.23 -4.03
C LYS A 49 9.78 -0.09 -4.08
N GLY A 50 10.18 -0.97 -4.99
CA GLY A 50 11.52 -1.55 -5.06
C GLY A 50 11.83 -2.40 -3.82
N GLN A 51 12.94 -2.10 -3.18
CA GLN A 51 13.43 -2.81 -1.98
C GLN A 51 12.84 -2.26 -0.68
N LEU A 52 11.92 -1.30 -0.74
CA LEU A 52 11.38 -0.60 0.41
C LEU A 52 9.89 -0.87 0.55
N LEU A 53 9.46 -1.12 1.79
CA LEU A 53 8.07 -1.24 2.18
C LEU A 53 7.66 0.03 2.91
N TYR A 54 6.68 0.73 2.35
CA TYR A 54 6.14 1.98 2.88
C TYR A 54 4.85 1.70 3.63
N LEU A 55 4.68 2.32 4.79
CA LEU A 55 3.47 2.26 5.59
C LEU A 55 2.71 3.57 5.43
N TYR A 56 1.42 3.47 5.13
CA TYR A 56 0.52 4.62 5.03
C TYR A 56 -0.65 4.44 5.99
N ASN A 57 -1.04 5.48 6.72
CA ASN A 57 -2.24 5.46 7.56
C ASN A 57 -3.53 5.52 6.72
N GLU A 58 -4.69 5.53 7.38
CA GLU A 58 -6.00 5.57 6.72
C GLU A 58 -6.21 6.85 5.89
N ARG A 59 -5.49 7.92 6.20
CA ARG A 59 -5.55 9.20 5.50
C ARG A 59 -4.62 9.23 4.27
N GLY A 60 -3.85 8.16 4.04
CA GLY A 60 -2.90 8.06 2.95
C GLY A 60 -1.59 8.80 3.24
N GLN A 61 -1.32 9.12 4.51
CA GLN A 61 -0.07 9.75 4.92
C GLN A 61 0.96 8.67 5.23
N GLN A 62 2.17 8.81 4.69
CA GLN A 62 3.26 7.90 5.01
C GLN A 62 3.65 8.04 6.48
N THR A 63 3.62 6.94 7.23
CA THR A 63 3.97 6.88 8.66
C THR A 63 5.29 6.18 8.92
N GLY A 64 5.81 5.41 7.96
CA GLY A 64 7.05 4.69 8.13
C GLY A 64 7.57 4.06 6.85
N ILE A 65 8.79 3.54 6.97
CA ILE A 65 9.48 2.81 5.92
C ILE A 65 10.35 1.72 6.55
N CYS A 66 10.38 0.55 5.92
CA CYS A 66 11.30 -0.52 6.30
C CYS A 66 11.81 -1.27 5.06
N ALA A 67 12.81 -2.13 5.25
CA ALA A 67 13.28 -3.01 4.19
C ALA A 67 12.16 -3.99 3.79
N SER A 68 11.92 -4.11 2.49
CA SER A 68 10.99 -5.12 2.00
C SER A 68 11.59 -6.51 2.19
N PRO A 69 10.84 -7.48 2.75
CA PRO A 69 11.30 -8.88 2.79
C PRO A 69 11.29 -9.53 1.39
N TYR A 70 10.65 -8.90 0.40
CA TYR A 70 10.62 -9.38 -0.98
C TYR A 70 11.72 -8.70 -1.78
N LEU A 71 12.68 -9.49 -2.24
CA LEU A 71 13.74 -9.01 -3.12
C LEU A 71 13.17 -8.81 -4.54
N PRO A 72 13.47 -7.69 -5.21
CA PRO A 72 13.15 -7.54 -6.62
C PRO A 72 13.90 -8.64 -7.39
N ALA A 73 13.19 -9.35 -8.25
CA ALA A 73 13.80 -10.33 -9.14
C ALA A 73 14.91 -9.64 -9.97
N SER A 74 16.11 -10.21 -9.97
CA SER A 74 17.22 -9.79 -10.81
C SER A 74 16.77 -9.83 -12.27
N THR A 75 16.81 -8.68 -12.95
CA THR A 75 16.47 -8.56 -14.38
C THR A 75 17.53 -9.23 -15.23
#